data_AF-A0A1B5E3U4-F1
#
_entry.id   AF-A0A1B5E3U4-F1
#
_cell.length_a   1.000
_cell.length_b   1.000
_cell.length_c   1.000
_cell.angle_alpha   90.00
_cell.angle_beta   90.00
_cell.angle_gamma   90.00
#
_symmetry.space_group_name_H-M   'P 1'
#
loop_
_entity.id
_entity.type
_entity.pdbx_description
1 polymer ?
#
loop_
_entity_poly.entity_id
_entity_poly.type
_entity_poly.pdbx_seq_one_letter_code
_entity_poly.pdbx_strand_id
1 'polypeptide(L)'
;MEAEQLIAHDSYFGYTDEPLHLCFERLTLRHDSVKVVLDKLPYLKSSVTGQVFFTAPAVQIIETEVAYAKSQGKEKTTINQLGKFNRGKLPIAGDTNFKYSLVEHFFIPGLIRSIPSDGYLTPVYFNQDVLIKFEHSESCNLLRSTPTSGLITTKDNVQVPYGINLSGSVVMWLGDIINLSEKEHLYLYSENIDPQYDLHSDFYRNQILGEWLG
;
A
#
# COMPACT_ATOMS: atom_id res chain seq x y z
N MET A 1 -19.23 -5.11 -16.42
CA MET A 1 -19.87 -4.88 -15.11
C MET A 1 -20.69 -3.62 -15.22
N GLU A 2 -21.97 -3.66 -14.84
CA GLU A 2 -22.82 -2.49 -14.71
C GLU A 2 -22.93 -2.16 -13.22
N ALA A 3 -22.65 -0.91 -12.84
CA ALA A 3 -22.75 -0.44 -11.46
C ALA A 3 -23.60 0.84 -11.44
N GLU A 4 -24.83 0.72 -10.91
CA GLU A 4 -25.73 1.87 -10.73
C GLU A 4 -25.14 2.90 -9.75
N GLN A 5 -24.39 2.44 -8.74
CA GLN A 5 -23.65 3.28 -7.81
C GLN A 5 -22.27 2.67 -7.53
N LEU A 6 -21.21 3.48 -7.60
CA LEU A 6 -19.87 3.09 -7.17
C LEU A 6 -19.73 3.35 -5.67
N ILE A 7 -19.74 2.27 -4.89
CA ILE A 7 -19.53 2.35 -3.44
C ILE A 7 -18.05 2.14 -3.16
N ALA A 8 -17.46 3.07 -2.39
CA ALA A 8 -16.09 2.96 -1.95
C ALA A 8 -15.94 1.82 -0.93
N HIS A 9 -14.95 0.97 -1.16
CA HIS A 9 -14.53 -0.09 -0.27
C HIS A 9 -13.35 0.39 0.57
N ASP A 10 -13.48 0.30 1.89
CA ASP A 10 -12.56 0.85 2.89
C ASP A 10 -11.77 -0.23 3.64
N SER A 11 -11.85 -1.50 3.19
CA SER A 11 -11.11 -2.62 3.75
C SER A 11 -10.17 -3.25 2.73
N TYR A 12 -9.02 -3.75 3.18
CA TYR A 12 -8.13 -4.58 2.35
C TYR A 12 -8.57 -6.05 2.28
N PHE A 13 -9.71 -6.36 2.91
CA PHE A 13 -10.37 -7.66 2.92
C PHE A 13 -11.77 -7.57 2.30
N GLY A 14 -12.22 -8.65 1.68
CA GLY A 14 -13.56 -8.78 1.11
C GLY A 14 -14.63 -9.00 2.18
N TYR A 15 -15.88 -9.18 1.75
CA TYR A 15 -17.01 -9.37 2.69
C TYR A 15 -16.95 -10.69 3.46
N THR A 16 -16.14 -11.65 3.01
CA THR A 16 -15.92 -12.93 3.70
C THR A 16 -14.56 -13.01 4.39
N ASP A 17 -13.95 -11.85 4.67
CA ASP A 17 -12.60 -11.69 5.25
C ASP A 17 -11.47 -12.29 4.40
N GLU A 18 -11.71 -12.50 3.11
CA GLU A 18 -10.68 -12.94 2.20
C GLU A 18 -9.75 -11.78 1.78
N PRO A 19 -8.43 -12.01 1.63
CA PRO A 19 -7.50 -10.96 1.24
C PRO A 19 -7.81 -10.45 -0.17
N LEU A 20 -7.82 -9.12 -0.34
CA LEU A 20 -7.94 -8.48 -1.64
C LEU A 20 -6.56 -8.02 -2.13
N HIS A 21 -6.26 -8.20 -3.41
CA HIS A 21 -4.99 -7.78 -3.97
C HIS A 21 -5.15 -6.53 -4.83
N LEU A 22 -4.15 -5.66 -4.79
CA LEU A 22 -4.11 -4.47 -5.63
C LEU A 22 -3.86 -4.85 -7.10
N CYS A 23 -4.72 -4.38 -7.99
CA CYS A 23 -4.73 -4.76 -9.41
C CYS A 23 -4.68 -3.52 -10.31
N PHE A 24 -4.01 -3.66 -11.45
CA PHE A 24 -3.78 -2.58 -12.43
C PHE A 24 -4.24 -2.98 -13.84
N GLU A 25 -4.90 -4.13 -13.97
CA GLU A 25 -5.36 -4.64 -15.26
C GLU A 25 -6.40 -3.71 -15.87
N ARG A 26 -6.56 -3.79 -17.19
CA ARG A 26 -7.58 -3.02 -17.88
C ARG A 26 -8.96 -3.53 -17.49
N LEU A 27 -9.79 -2.66 -16.91
CA LEU A 27 -11.17 -2.98 -16.53
C LEU A 27 -12.14 -2.07 -17.27
N THR A 28 -13.25 -2.63 -17.77
CA THR A 28 -14.33 -1.84 -18.38
C THR A 28 -15.60 -2.02 -17.58
N LEU A 29 -16.19 -0.90 -17.20
CA LEU A 29 -17.46 -0.84 -16.48
C LEU A 29 -18.36 0.23 -17.09
N ARG A 30 -19.65 0.14 -16.77
CA ARG A 30 -20.62 1.17 -17.12
C ARG A 30 -21.09 1.83 -15.82
N HIS A 31 -21.04 3.15 -15.80
CA HIS A 31 -21.46 3.95 -14.67
C HIS A 31 -22.12 5.24 -15.17
N ASP A 32 -23.31 5.56 -14.65
CA ASP A 32 -24.10 6.73 -15.03
C ASP A 32 -24.22 6.92 -16.56
N SER A 33 -24.59 5.82 -17.25
CA SER A 33 -24.68 5.69 -18.72
C SER A 33 -23.39 5.86 -19.52
N VAL A 34 -22.27 6.24 -18.88
CA VAL A 34 -20.95 6.37 -19.50
C VAL A 34 -20.19 5.04 -19.44
N LYS A 35 -19.59 4.64 -20.56
CA LYS A 35 -18.63 3.54 -20.60
C LYS A 35 -17.28 4.03 -20.05
N VAL A 36 -16.90 3.51 -18.90
CA VAL A 36 -15.63 3.83 -18.24
C VAL A 36 -14.63 2.72 -18.52
N VAL A 37 -13.49 3.09 -19.10
CA VAL A 37 -12.36 2.18 -19.29
C VAL A 37 -11.25 2.57 -18.34
N LEU A 38 -10.97 1.72 -17.36
CA LEU A 38 -9.83 1.84 -16.48
C LEU A 38 -8.63 1.24 -17.20
N ASP A 39 -7.62 2.07 -17.41
CA ASP A 39 -6.33 1.69 -17.98
C ASP A 39 -5.26 2.02 -16.96
N LYS A 40 -4.90 1.03 -16.13
CA LYS A 40 -3.99 1.15 -14.99
C LYS A 40 -4.49 1.97 -13.79
N LEU A 41 -5.79 2.31 -13.71
CA LEU A 41 -6.33 2.82 -12.44
C LEU A 41 -6.36 1.66 -11.42
N PRO A 42 -5.78 1.81 -10.21
CA PRO A 42 -5.76 0.74 -9.23
C PRO A 42 -7.16 0.43 -8.69
N TYR A 43 -7.43 -0.86 -8.50
CA TYR A 43 -8.58 -1.37 -7.79
C TYR A 43 -8.19 -2.61 -7.00
N LEU A 44 -9.05 -3.05 -6.09
CA LEU A 44 -8.86 -4.26 -5.30
C LEU A 44 -9.62 -5.42 -5.92
N LYS A 45 -9.03 -6.62 -5.90
CA LYS A 45 -9.65 -7.83 -6.45
C LYS A 45 -9.47 -9.02 -5.51
N SER A 46 -10.55 -9.74 -5.25
CA SER A 46 -10.49 -11.01 -4.54
C SER A 46 -9.89 -12.08 -5.46
N SER A 47 -8.85 -12.76 -4.99
CA SER A 47 -8.29 -13.92 -5.69
C SER A 47 -9.19 -15.16 -5.57
N VAL A 48 -10.07 -15.19 -4.55
CA VAL A 48 -10.99 -16.30 -4.28
C VAL A 48 -12.26 -16.18 -5.12
N THR A 49 -12.92 -15.01 -5.09
CA THR A 49 -14.23 -14.82 -5.75
C THR A 49 -14.12 -14.13 -7.10
N GLY A 50 -12.98 -13.50 -7.41
CA GLY A 50 -12.81 -12.65 -8.58
C GLY A 50 -13.53 -11.30 -8.50
N GLN A 51 -14.23 -11.02 -7.39
CA GLN A 51 -14.96 -9.79 -7.17
C GLN A 51 -14.02 -8.58 -7.16
N VAL A 52 -14.49 -7.47 -7.75
CA VAL A 52 -13.76 -6.20 -7.84
C VAL A 52 -14.34 -5.21 -6.84
N PHE A 53 -13.43 -4.49 -6.18
CA PHE A 53 -13.74 -3.46 -5.20
C PHE A 53 -12.96 -2.19 -5.55
N PHE A 54 -13.59 -1.02 -5.41
CA PHE A 54 -12.96 0.26 -5.68
C PHE A 54 -12.71 1.00 -4.37
N THR A 55 -11.50 1.47 -4.15
CA THR A 55 -11.18 2.28 -2.97
C THR A 55 -11.71 3.70 -3.12
N ALA A 56 -11.80 4.44 -2.02
CA ALA A 56 -12.31 5.81 -2.04
C ALA A 56 -11.61 6.72 -3.08
N PRO A 57 -10.27 6.70 -3.24
CA PRO A 57 -9.61 7.46 -4.30
C PRO A 57 -9.98 6.99 -5.70
N ALA A 58 -10.12 5.68 -5.93
CA ALA A 58 -10.53 5.15 -7.22
C ALA A 58 -11.96 5.61 -7.58
N VAL A 59 -12.89 5.53 -6.63
CA VAL A 59 -14.27 6.02 -6.81
C VAL A 59 -14.26 7.51 -7.12
N GLN A 60 -13.56 8.34 -6.33
CA GLN A 60 -13.50 9.78 -6.56
C GLN A 60 -12.97 10.14 -7.97
N ILE A 61 -11.94 9.42 -8.44
CA ILE A 61 -11.40 9.61 -9.79
C ILE A 61 -12.42 9.21 -10.85
N ILE A 62 -13.10 8.07 -10.68
CA ILE A 62 -14.11 7.61 -11.64
C ILE A 62 -15.27 8.61 -11.72
N GLU A 63 -15.81 9.03 -10.58
CA GLU A 63 -16.90 10.00 -10.51
C GLU A 63 -16.53 11.33 -11.17
N THR A 64 -15.33 11.83 -10.90
CA THR A 64 -14.83 13.08 -11.50
C THR A 64 -14.72 12.98 -13.03
N GLU A 65 -14.17 11.87 -13.53
CA GLU A 65 -13.99 11.64 -14.97
C GLU A 65 -15.31 11.37 -15.70
N VAL A 66 -16.26 10.71 -15.04
CA VAL A 66 -17.62 10.49 -15.55
C VAL A 66 -18.39 11.80 -15.64
N ALA A 67 -18.39 12.60 -14.57
CA ALA A 67 -19.01 13.92 -14.56
C ALA A 67 -18.43 14.83 -15.65
N TYR A 68 -17.09 14.81 -15.81
CA TYR A 68 -16.43 15.54 -16.89
C TYR A 68 -16.86 15.02 -18.26
N ALA A 69 -16.88 13.71 -18.51
CA ALA A 69 -17.33 13.13 -19.77
C ALA A 69 -18.78 13.53 -20.12
N LYS A 70 -19.69 13.48 -19.15
CA LYS A 70 -21.09 13.91 -19.33
C LYS A 70 -21.19 15.40 -19.66
N SER A 71 -20.41 16.26 -19.01
CA SER A 71 -20.35 17.70 -19.34
C SER A 71 -19.92 17.97 -20.78
N GLN A 72 -19.18 17.04 -21.38
CA GLN A 72 -18.69 17.11 -22.76
C GLN A 72 -19.56 16.31 -23.75
N GLY A 73 -20.70 15.76 -23.31
CA GLY A 73 -21.56 14.91 -24.14
C GLY A 73 -20.90 13.60 -24.59
N LYS A 74 -19.87 13.12 -23.89
CA LYS A 74 -19.17 11.88 -24.22
C LYS A 74 -19.82 10.67 -23.55
N GLU A 75 -20.06 9.64 -24.34
CA GLU A 75 -20.58 8.35 -23.85
C GLU A 75 -19.49 7.41 -23.34
N LYS A 76 -18.21 7.80 -23.48
CA LYS A 76 -17.05 7.00 -23.08
C LYS A 76 -15.95 7.87 -22.51
N THR A 77 -15.34 7.40 -21.44
CA THR A 77 -14.08 7.94 -20.91
C THR A 77 -13.04 6.84 -20.70
N THR A 78 -11.76 7.21 -20.69
CA THR A 78 -10.65 6.30 -20.41
C THR A 78 -9.75 6.94 -19.37
N ILE A 79 -9.59 6.26 -18.24
CA ILE A 79 -8.87 6.74 -17.07
C ILE A 79 -7.51 6.07 -17.05
N ASN A 80 -6.46 6.84 -17.30
CA ASN A 80 -5.07 6.40 -17.20
C ASN A 80 -4.29 7.37 -16.32
N GLN A 81 -4.55 7.30 -15.01
CA GLN A 81 -3.99 8.22 -14.02
C GLN A 81 -2.84 7.63 -13.19
N LEU A 82 -2.41 6.37 -13.42
CA LEU A 82 -1.33 5.75 -12.65
C LEU A 82 -0.05 6.58 -12.66
N GLY A 83 0.29 7.18 -13.82
CA GLY A 83 1.48 8.01 -13.96
C GLY A 83 1.51 9.24 -13.05
N LYS A 84 0.37 9.71 -12.51
CA LYS A 84 0.33 10.79 -11.52
C LYS A 84 0.79 10.30 -10.15
N PHE A 85 0.42 9.07 -9.77
CA PHE A 85 0.80 8.43 -8.51
C PHE A 85 2.20 7.78 -8.56
N ASN A 86 2.87 7.79 -9.71
CA ASN A 86 4.27 7.36 -9.81
C ASN A 86 5.25 8.55 -9.85
N ARG A 87 4.78 9.78 -9.61
CA ARG A 87 5.58 11.00 -9.67
C ARG A 87 5.70 11.65 -8.31
N GLY A 88 6.91 12.10 -7.99
CA GLY A 88 7.22 12.84 -6.77
C GLY A 88 7.60 11.95 -5.60
N LYS A 89 8.03 12.60 -4.52
CA LYS A 89 8.31 11.97 -3.23
C LYS A 89 7.22 12.35 -2.24
N LEU A 90 6.96 11.48 -1.26
CA LEU A 90 6.10 11.84 -0.13
C LEU A 90 6.84 12.87 0.74
N PRO A 91 6.11 13.75 1.45
CA PRO A 91 6.74 14.73 2.33
C PRO A 91 7.76 14.13 3.30
N ILE A 92 7.47 12.96 3.87
CA ILE A 92 8.36 12.26 4.82
C ILE A 92 9.60 11.65 4.16
N ALA A 93 9.60 11.47 2.84
CA ALA A 93 10.64 10.77 2.08
C ALA A 93 11.77 11.69 1.57
N GLY A 94 11.79 12.97 1.98
CA GLY A 94 12.58 14.04 1.37
C GLY A 94 14.00 13.62 0.94
N ASP A 95 14.82 13.27 1.92
CA ASP A 95 16.24 12.97 1.71
C ASP A 95 16.54 11.48 1.51
N THR A 96 15.54 10.60 1.58
CA THR A 96 15.76 9.16 1.46
C THR A 96 15.65 8.68 0.02
N ASN A 97 16.35 7.60 -0.30
CA ASN A 97 16.33 6.98 -1.63
C ASN A 97 15.62 5.62 -1.65
N PHE A 98 14.74 5.38 -0.67
CA PHE A 98 13.96 4.16 -0.64
C PHE A 98 13.03 4.08 -1.86
N LYS A 99 12.97 2.88 -2.44
CA LYS A 99 11.98 2.45 -3.41
C LYS A 99 10.70 2.09 -2.65
N TYR A 100 9.63 2.79 -2.99
CA TYR A 100 8.30 2.58 -2.44
C TYR A 100 7.25 3.02 -3.47
N SER A 101 5.98 2.70 -3.21
CA SER A 101 4.87 3.03 -4.11
C SER A 101 3.90 4.01 -3.46
N LEU A 102 3.68 5.18 -4.08
CA LEU A 102 2.58 6.06 -3.65
C LEU A 102 1.22 5.40 -3.91
N VAL A 103 1.16 4.51 -4.90
CA VAL A 103 -0.08 3.81 -5.23
C VAL A 103 -0.52 2.93 -4.07
N GLU A 104 0.40 2.22 -3.42
CA GLU A 104 0.07 1.45 -2.23
C GLU A 104 -0.41 2.37 -1.12
N HIS A 105 0.33 3.44 -0.84
CA HIS A 105 -0.03 4.42 0.20
C HIS A 105 -1.43 5.03 0.02
N PHE A 106 -1.82 5.33 -1.21
CA PHE A 106 -3.12 5.95 -1.49
C PHE A 106 -4.25 4.94 -1.72
N PHE A 107 -3.97 3.74 -2.25
CA PHE A 107 -5.01 2.80 -2.67
C PHE A 107 -5.14 1.56 -1.80
N ILE A 108 -4.20 1.26 -0.90
CA ILE A 108 -4.42 0.25 0.14
C ILE A 108 -5.14 0.95 1.32
N PRO A 109 -6.31 0.45 1.74
CA PRO A 109 -7.06 1.06 2.83
C PRO A 109 -6.28 1.12 4.15
N GLY A 110 -6.56 2.13 4.97
CA GLY A 110 -5.94 2.30 6.30
C GLY A 110 -4.55 2.94 6.33
N LEU A 111 -3.88 3.16 5.18
CA LEU A 111 -2.54 3.76 5.15
C LEU A 111 -2.53 5.30 5.24
N ILE A 112 -3.63 5.96 4.90
CA ILE A 112 -3.77 7.42 5.04
C ILE A 112 -4.24 7.76 6.46
N ARG A 113 -3.35 8.33 7.28
CA ARG A 113 -3.67 8.77 8.66
C ARG A 113 -4.13 10.23 8.78
N SER A 114 -3.71 11.09 7.85
CA SER A 114 -3.95 12.54 7.88
C SER A 114 -4.10 13.11 6.48
N ILE A 115 -4.75 14.27 6.36
CA ILE A 115 -4.94 15.00 5.11
C ILE A 115 -4.44 16.45 5.31
N PRO A 116 -3.44 16.93 4.53
CA PRO A 116 -2.67 16.18 3.54
C PRO A 116 -1.82 15.08 4.18
N SER A 117 -1.64 13.96 3.47
CA SER A 117 -0.87 12.83 3.98
C SER A 117 0.63 13.08 3.85
N ASP A 118 1.38 12.75 4.90
CA ASP A 118 2.84 12.83 4.95
C ASP A 118 3.56 11.62 4.34
N GLY A 119 2.87 10.48 4.22
CA GLY A 119 3.44 9.24 3.73
C GLY A 119 3.92 8.26 4.80
N TYR A 120 3.62 8.48 6.09
CA TYR A 120 4.20 7.69 7.17
C TYR A 120 4.05 6.18 6.99
N LEU A 121 2.82 5.72 6.73
CA LEU A 121 2.49 4.31 6.54
C LEU A 121 2.72 3.79 5.13
N THR A 122 3.56 4.46 4.35
CA THR A 122 3.97 3.91 3.06
C THR A 122 4.83 2.67 3.29
N PRO A 123 4.46 1.51 2.71
CA PRO A 123 5.24 0.30 2.86
C PRO A 123 6.54 0.38 2.06
N VAL A 124 7.62 -0.11 2.68
CA VAL A 124 8.93 -0.26 2.05
C VAL A 124 9.34 -1.72 2.18
N TYR A 125 9.75 -2.30 1.06
CA TYR A 125 10.03 -3.72 0.94
C TYR A 125 11.54 -3.99 0.93
N PHE A 126 11.93 -5.08 1.59
CA PHE A 126 13.31 -5.51 1.71
C PHE A 126 13.45 -7.03 1.54
N ASN A 127 14.65 -7.48 1.14
CA ASN A 127 15.02 -8.89 1.25
C ASN A 127 15.03 -9.36 2.71
N GLN A 128 14.85 -10.67 2.92
CA GLN A 128 14.88 -11.27 4.27
C GLN A 128 16.22 -11.11 4.99
N ASP A 129 17.31 -10.96 4.24
CA ASP A 129 18.67 -10.75 4.77
C ASP A 129 18.75 -9.54 5.71
N VAL A 130 17.82 -8.59 5.58
CA VAL A 130 17.72 -7.46 6.49
C VAL A 130 17.53 -7.91 7.96
N LEU A 131 16.73 -8.95 8.20
CA LEU A 131 16.46 -9.47 9.54
C LEU A 131 17.66 -10.23 10.10
N ILE A 132 18.42 -10.94 9.27
CA ILE A 132 19.64 -11.66 9.67
C ILE A 132 20.65 -10.68 10.28
N LYS A 133 20.84 -9.52 9.62
CA LYS A 133 21.71 -8.46 10.16
C LYS A 133 21.22 -7.95 11.51
N PHE A 134 19.91 -7.75 11.69
CA PHE A 134 19.38 -7.23 12.95
C PHE A 134 19.43 -8.24 14.09
N GLU A 135 19.26 -9.54 13.78
CA GLU A 135 19.40 -10.64 14.73
C GLU A 135 20.83 -10.78 15.27
N HIS A 136 21.84 -10.52 14.44
CA HIS A 136 23.25 -10.57 14.83
C HIS A 136 23.86 -9.21 15.18
N SER A 137 23.07 -8.14 15.21
CA SER A 137 23.55 -6.80 15.49
C SER A 137 23.74 -6.60 16.99
N GLU A 138 24.90 -6.10 17.41
CA GLU A 138 25.07 -5.62 18.78
C GLU A 138 24.31 -4.31 19.05
N SER A 139 23.87 -3.59 18.02
CA SER A 139 23.20 -2.28 18.15
C SER A 139 21.67 -2.33 18.10
N CYS A 140 21.09 -3.52 17.91
CA CYS A 140 19.65 -3.72 17.78
C CYS A 140 19.21 -4.98 18.51
N ASN A 141 17.95 -5.01 18.91
CA ASN A 141 17.26 -6.21 19.36
C ASN A 141 16.12 -6.51 18.38
N LEU A 142 15.99 -7.76 17.96
CA LEU A 142 14.92 -8.23 17.11
C LEU A 142 14.00 -9.13 17.93
N LEU A 143 12.75 -8.73 18.07
CA LEU A 143 11.69 -9.52 18.68
C LEU A 143 10.75 -10.03 17.59
N ARG A 144 10.55 -11.34 17.53
CA ARG A 144 9.52 -11.95 16.68
C ARG A 144 8.24 -12.14 17.50
N SER A 145 7.18 -11.42 17.15
CA SER A 145 5.89 -11.46 17.85
C SER A 145 4.98 -12.56 17.29
N THR A 146 4.96 -12.72 15.97
CA THR A 146 4.21 -13.76 15.26
C THR A 146 5.08 -14.36 14.14
N PRO A 147 4.61 -15.39 13.40
CA PRO A 147 5.35 -15.90 12.24
C PRO A 147 5.61 -14.84 11.16
N THR A 148 4.74 -13.84 11.02
CA THR A 148 4.83 -12.81 9.95
C THR A 148 4.93 -11.38 10.47
N SER A 149 5.21 -11.18 11.75
CA SER A 149 5.33 -9.85 12.38
C SER A 149 6.33 -9.84 13.53
N GLY A 150 7.00 -8.71 13.71
CA GLY A 150 7.84 -8.47 14.87
C GLY A 150 8.23 -7.00 15.03
N LEU A 151 9.20 -6.76 15.90
CA LEU A 151 9.69 -5.45 16.27
C LEU A 151 11.22 -5.44 16.30
N ILE A 152 11.82 -4.45 15.65
CA ILE A 152 13.24 -4.12 15.80
C ILE A 152 13.33 -2.93 16.75
N THR A 153 14.15 -3.05 17.78
CA THR A 153 14.44 -1.97 18.73
C THR A 153 15.92 -1.63 18.66
N THR A 154 16.27 -0.40 18.34
CA THR A 154 17.67 0.06 18.36
C THR A 154 18.13 0.35 19.79
N LYS A 155 19.45 0.43 20.01
CA LYS A 155 20.03 0.90 21.28
C LYS A 155 19.53 2.28 21.71
N ASP A 156 19.16 3.12 20.75
CA ASP A 156 18.61 4.46 20.98
C ASP A 156 17.08 4.44 21.19
N ASN A 157 16.49 3.25 21.43
CA ASN A 157 15.06 3.01 21.64
C ASN A 157 14.16 3.38 20.46
N VAL A 158 14.70 3.47 19.24
CA VAL A 158 13.87 3.57 18.03
C VAL A 158 13.22 2.21 17.81
N GLN A 159 11.90 2.22 17.64
CA GLN A 159 11.07 1.04 17.43
C GLN A 159 10.63 1.00 15.97
N VAL A 160 10.98 -0.08 15.28
CA VAL A 160 10.63 -0.30 13.88
C VAL A 160 9.86 -1.62 13.80
N PRO A 161 8.51 -1.57 13.80
CA PRO A 161 7.72 -2.76 13.57
C PRO A 161 7.95 -3.25 12.13
N TYR A 162 7.97 -4.56 11.96
CA TYR A 162 8.14 -5.18 10.64
C TYR A 162 7.14 -6.29 10.41
N GLY A 163 6.89 -6.57 9.13
CA GLY A 163 6.09 -7.68 8.63
C GLY A 163 6.86 -8.54 7.64
N ILE A 164 6.33 -9.73 7.36
CA ILE A 164 6.76 -10.59 6.26
C ILE A 164 5.53 -10.89 5.41
N ASN A 165 5.56 -10.50 4.13
CA ASN A 165 4.44 -10.73 3.22
C ASN A 165 4.44 -12.17 2.67
N LEU A 166 3.49 -12.50 1.79
CA LEU A 166 3.35 -13.87 1.25
C LEU A 166 4.54 -14.29 0.36
N SER A 167 5.23 -13.34 -0.27
CA SER A 167 6.45 -13.62 -1.04
C SER A 167 7.70 -13.78 -0.17
N GLY A 168 7.56 -13.61 1.15
CA GLY A 168 8.66 -13.65 2.10
C GLY A 168 9.43 -12.33 2.21
N SER A 169 9.03 -11.29 1.50
CA SER A 169 9.67 -9.97 1.59
C SER A 169 9.37 -9.32 2.94
N VAL A 170 10.35 -8.63 3.51
CA VAL A 170 10.20 -7.89 4.76
C VAL A 170 9.60 -6.53 4.45
N VAL A 171 8.62 -6.12 5.25
CA VAL A 171 7.94 -4.83 5.10
C VAL A 171 8.15 -4.01 6.36
N MET A 172 8.49 -2.73 6.19
CA MET A 172 8.53 -1.74 7.27
C MET A 172 7.83 -0.46 6.82
N TRP A 173 7.34 0.35 7.76
CA TRP A 173 6.79 1.66 7.43
C TRP A 173 7.90 2.66 7.13
N LEU A 174 7.73 3.44 6.06
CA LEU A 174 8.66 4.49 5.66
C LEU A 174 8.93 5.47 6.82
N GLY A 175 7.89 5.85 7.55
CA GLY A 175 7.97 6.76 8.68
C GLY A 175 8.82 6.25 9.85
N ASP A 176 8.86 4.94 10.08
CA ASP A 176 9.66 4.36 11.16
C ASP A 176 11.14 4.28 10.75
N ILE A 177 11.42 3.85 9.52
CA ILE A 177 12.80 3.64 9.06
C ILE A 177 13.54 4.95 8.80
N ILE A 178 12.85 6.06 8.46
CA ILE A 178 13.52 7.34 8.21
C ILE A 178 14.23 7.91 9.45
N ASN A 179 13.82 7.49 10.65
CA ASN A 179 14.39 7.95 11.92
C ASN A 179 15.62 7.14 12.35
N LEU A 180 16.00 6.12 11.59
CA LEU A 180 17.20 5.34 11.83
C LEU A 180 18.47 6.14 11.47
N SER A 181 19.62 5.71 12.01
CA SER A 181 20.90 6.32 11.70
C SER A 181 21.29 6.13 10.22
N GLU A 182 22.15 6.99 9.69
CA GLU A 182 22.67 6.90 8.32
C GLU A 182 23.29 5.52 8.02
N LYS A 183 24.01 4.93 8.97
CA LYS A 183 24.58 3.58 8.84
C LYS A 183 23.49 2.52 8.58
N GLU A 184 22.36 2.64 9.27
CA GLU A 184 21.22 1.74 9.09
C GLU A 184 20.54 1.98 7.75
N HIS A 185 20.38 3.24 7.34
CA HIS A 185 19.86 3.56 6.00
C HIS A 185 20.72 2.96 4.89
N LEU A 186 22.05 3.07 4.97
CA LEU A 186 22.95 2.51 3.96
C LEU A 186 22.77 0.99 3.80
N TYR A 187 22.57 0.27 4.89
CA TYR A 187 22.27 -1.16 4.84
C TYR A 187 20.86 -1.43 4.30
N LEU A 188 19.85 -0.70 4.77
CA LEU A 188 18.49 -0.85 4.25
C LEU A 188 18.42 -0.56 2.75
N TYR A 189 19.20 0.39 2.22
CA TYR A 189 19.27 0.66 0.79
C TYR A 189 19.85 -0.50 -0.02
N SER A 190 20.77 -1.31 0.53
CA SER A 190 21.29 -2.48 -0.19
C SER A 190 20.25 -3.58 -0.31
N GLU A 191 19.36 -3.69 0.69
CA GLU A 191 18.33 -4.72 0.74
C GLU A 191 16.97 -4.26 0.21
N ASN A 192 16.82 -2.97 -0.12
CA ASN A 192 15.55 -2.41 -0.57
C ASN A 192 15.20 -2.87 -1.98
N ILE A 193 14.07 -3.57 -2.08
CA ILE A 193 13.55 -4.12 -3.34
C ILE A 193 12.41 -3.27 -3.88
N ASP A 194 12.01 -3.54 -5.13
CA ASP A 194 10.87 -2.86 -5.73
C ASP A 194 9.57 -3.20 -4.98
N PRO A 195 8.59 -2.27 -4.95
CA PRO A 195 7.28 -2.48 -4.35
C PRO A 195 6.63 -3.81 -4.75
N GLN A 196 6.14 -4.56 -3.77
CA GLN A 196 5.53 -5.88 -3.99
C GLN A 196 4.00 -5.83 -4.10
N TYR A 197 3.34 -4.73 -3.70
CA TYR A 197 1.87 -4.59 -3.74
C TYR A 197 1.14 -5.63 -2.87
N ASP A 198 1.80 -6.10 -1.81
CA ASP A 198 1.29 -7.10 -0.89
C ASP A 198 1.66 -6.76 0.55
N LEU A 199 0.64 -6.46 1.36
CA LEU A 199 0.76 -6.20 2.79
C LEU A 199 0.06 -7.26 3.65
N HIS A 200 -0.50 -8.30 3.04
CA HIS A 200 -1.21 -9.34 3.77
C HIS A 200 -0.25 -10.09 4.70
N SER A 201 -0.37 -9.80 5.99
CA SER A 201 0.48 -10.29 7.06
C SER A 201 -0.16 -9.97 8.40
N ASP A 202 0.29 -10.65 9.47
CA ASP A 202 -0.09 -10.29 10.84
C ASP A 202 0.34 -8.84 11.16
N PHE A 203 1.38 -8.33 10.49
CA PHE A 203 1.84 -6.96 10.65
C PHE A 203 0.77 -5.94 10.21
N TYR A 204 0.14 -6.11 9.05
CA TYR A 204 -0.95 -5.23 8.62
C TYR A 204 -2.16 -5.37 9.56
N ARG A 205 -2.52 -6.60 9.92
CA ARG A 205 -3.62 -6.87 10.88
C ARG A 205 -3.40 -6.18 12.23
N ASN A 206 -2.19 -6.28 12.78
CA ASN A 206 -1.84 -5.66 14.05
C ASN A 206 -1.76 -4.13 13.94
N GLN A 207 -1.05 -3.59 12.94
CA GLN A 207 -0.72 -2.16 12.85
C GLN A 207 -1.85 -1.29 12.27
N ILE A 208 -2.71 -1.87 11.44
CA ILE A 208 -3.77 -1.15 10.73
C ILE A 208 -5.16 -1.54 11.24
N LEU A 209 -5.43 -2.84 11.45
CA LEU A 209 -6.75 -3.29 11.91
C LEU A 209 -6.87 -3.34 13.45
N GLY A 210 -5.75 -3.25 14.17
CA GLY A 210 -5.73 -3.30 15.64
C GLY A 210 -6.03 -4.70 16.21
N GLU A 211 -5.83 -5.74 15.41
CA GLU A 211 -5.93 -7.12 15.86
C GLU A 211 -4.75 -7.46 16.79
N TRP A 212 -4.99 -8.15 17.90
CA TRP A 212 -3.93 -8.59 18.81
C TRP A 212 -3.63 -10.07 18.56
N LEU A 213 -2.60 -10.33 17.74
CA LEU A 213 -2.26 -11.67 17.26
C LEU A 213 -1.07 -12.32 18.00
N GLY A 214 -0.60 -11.73 19.11
CA GLY A 214 0.56 -12.20 19.88
C GLY A 214 0.51 -11.82 21.36
#